data_AF-A0A820KV33-F1
#
_entry.id   AF-A0A820KV33-F1
#
_cell.length_a   1.000
_cell.length_b   1.000
_cell.length_c   1.000
_cell.angle_alpha   90.00
_cell.angle_beta   90.00
_cell.angle_gamma   90.00
#
_symmetry.space_group_name_H-M   'P 1'
#
loop_
_entity.id
_entity.type
_entity.pdbx_description
1 polymer ?
#
loop_
_entity_poly.entity_id
_entity_poly.type
_entity_poly.pdbx_seq_one_letter_code
_entity_poly.pdbx_strand_id
1 'polypeptide(L)' 'ILRKLGPWIARRRTPSIQEQYAKIGGGSPIKMWTDKQGKGKVTILDQVSPSTAPHKFYIGFRYVKPLTEMALDEIE' A
#
# COMPACT_ATOMS: atom_id res chain seq x y z
N ILE A 1 7.57 -15.33 23.03
CA ILE A 1 7.01 -14.15 23.76
C ILE A 1 6.45 -13.10 22.78
N LEU A 2 7.25 -12.60 21.83
CA LEU A 2 6.81 -11.59 20.84
C LEU A 2 5.58 -11.98 20.01
N ARG A 3 5.49 -13.26 19.59
CA ARG A 3 4.36 -13.79 18.78
C ARG A 3 2.99 -13.75 19.48
N LYS A 4 2.96 -13.64 20.82
CA LYS A 4 1.71 -13.54 21.62
C LYS A 4 1.37 -12.09 22.00
N LEU A 5 2.37 -11.24 22.20
CA LEU A 5 2.17 -9.84 22.58
C LEU A 5 1.66 -8.98 21.41
N GLY A 6 2.16 -9.21 20.19
CA GLY A 6 1.71 -8.47 19.00
C GLY A 6 0.19 -8.49 18.80
N PRO A 7 -0.46 -9.69 18.74
CA PRO A 7 -1.91 -9.79 18.62
C PRO A 7 -2.68 -9.13 19.76
N TRP A 8 -2.17 -9.22 21.00
CA TRP A 8 -2.80 -8.59 22.15
C TRP A 8 -2.76 -7.05 22.07
N ILE A 9 -1.60 -6.48 21.71
CA ILE A 9 -1.45 -5.03 21.51
C ILE A 9 -2.36 -4.55 20.38
N ALA A 10 -2.39 -5.28 19.26
CA ALA A 10 -3.26 -4.96 18.12
C ALA A 10 -4.73 -4.90 18.56
N ARG A 11 -5.24 -5.98 19.20
CA ARG A 11 -6.63 -6.03 19.71
C ARG A 11 -6.95 -4.87 20.65
N ARG A 12 -6.03 -4.50 21.55
CA ARG A 12 -6.22 -3.39 22.49
C ARG A 12 -6.28 -2.04 21.80
N ARG A 13 -5.48 -1.82 20.74
CA ARG A 13 -5.38 -0.52 20.05
C ARG A 13 -6.40 -0.34 18.92
N THR A 14 -6.89 -1.42 18.32
CA THR A 14 -7.83 -1.37 17.18
C THR A 14 -9.01 -0.41 17.38
N PRO A 15 -9.73 -0.39 18.53
CA PRO A 15 -10.87 0.51 18.70
C PRO A 15 -10.51 1.99 18.55
N SER A 16 -9.40 2.42 19.17
CA SER A 16 -8.93 3.81 19.09
C SER A 16 -8.50 4.19 17.67
N ILE A 17 -7.83 3.28 16.96
CA ILE A 17 -7.42 3.51 15.56
C ILE A 17 -8.63 3.57 14.62
N GLN A 18 -9.65 2.73 14.83
CA GLN A 18 -10.88 2.78 14.05
C GLN A 18 -11.62 4.12 14.24
N GLU A 19 -11.69 4.62 15.48
CA GLU A 19 -12.29 5.92 15.77
C GLU A 19 -11.53 7.07 15.07
N GLN A 20 -10.19 7.02 15.06
CA GLN A 20 -9.37 8.00 14.34
C GLN A 20 -9.64 7.95 12.83
N TYR A 21 -9.73 6.76 12.23
CA TYR A 21 -10.08 6.65 10.82
C TYR A 21 -11.51 7.13 10.54
N ALA A 22 -12.47 6.86 11.42
CA ALA A 22 -13.84 7.36 11.29
C ALA A 22 -13.89 8.91 11.24
N LYS A 23 -13.08 9.59 12.06
CA LYS A 23 -12.98 11.06 12.09
C LYS A 23 -12.49 11.69 10.78
N ILE A 24 -11.78 10.92 9.94
CA ILE A 24 -11.24 11.40 8.65
C ILE A 24 -11.97 10.83 7.43
N GLY A 25 -13.16 10.24 7.62
CA GLY A 25 -13.97 9.68 6.52
C GLY A 25 -13.89 8.16 6.36
N GLY A 26 -13.40 7.44 7.37
CA GLY A 26 -13.53 5.98 7.47
C GLY A 26 -12.34 5.17 6.96
N GLY A 27 -11.24 5.79 6.55
CA GLY A 27 -10.07 5.05 6.06
C GLY A 27 -8.88 5.91 5.67
N SER A 28 -7.76 5.25 5.36
CA SER A 28 -6.58 5.92 4.82
C SER A 28 -6.71 6.10 3.30
N PRO A 29 -6.46 7.30 2.74
CA PRO A 29 -6.47 7.52 1.31
C PRO A 29 -5.19 7.05 0.60
N ILE A 30 -4.27 6.38 1.31
CA ILE A 30 -2.93 6.04 0.80
C ILE A 30 -2.97 5.21 -0.49
N LYS A 31 -3.81 4.18 -0.58
CA LYS A 31 -3.91 3.33 -1.78
C LYS A 31 -4.34 4.13 -3.01
N MET A 32 -5.32 5.02 -2.83
CA MET A 32 -5.83 5.88 -3.91
C MET A 32 -4.72 6.80 -4.43
N TRP A 33 -3.99 7.47 -3.52
CA TRP A 33 -2.94 8.39 -3.90
C TRP A 33 -1.72 7.68 -4.52
N THR A 34 -1.29 6.57 -3.94
CA THR A 34 -0.17 5.78 -4.48
C THR A 34 -0.51 5.24 -5.88
N ASP A 35 -1.74 4.79 -6.11
CA ASP A 35 -2.20 4.36 -7.45
C ASP A 35 -2.18 5.51 -8.46
N LYS A 36 -2.73 6.68 -8.10
CA LYS A 36 -2.73 7.86 -8.96
C LYS A 36 -1.32 8.30 -9.34
N GLN A 37 -0.42 8.32 -8.35
CA GLN A 37 0.99 8.66 -8.55
C GLN A 37 1.71 7.61 -9.41
N GLY A 38 1.48 6.32 -9.15
CA GLY A 38 2.08 5.22 -9.91
C GLY A 38 1.72 5.28 -11.39
N LYS A 39 0.43 5.49 -11.71
CA LYS A 39 -0.05 5.67 -13.09
C LYS A 39 0.62 6.84 -13.78
N GLY A 40 0.63 8.01 -13.14
CA GLY A 40 1.30 9.19 -13.69
C GLY A 40 2.79 8.97 -13.93
N LYS A 41 3.47 8.29 -13.00
CA LYS A 41 4.89 7.95 -13.12
C LYS A 41 5.15 7.05 -14.33
N VAL A 42 4.36 5.99 -14.53
CA VAL A 42 4.51 5.08 -15.68
C VAL A 42 4.37 5.85 -16.99
N THR A 43 3.32 6.68 -17.12
CA THR A 43 3.11 7.48 -18.32
C THR A 43 4.30 8.37 -18.66
N ILE A 44 4.91 9.01 -17.66
CA ILE A 44 6.10 9.86 -17.87
C ILE A 44 7.33 9.00 -18.20
N LEU A 45 7.53 7.88 -17.50
CA LEU A 45 8.69 7.00 -17.72
C LEU A 45 8.69 6.38 -19.13
N ASP A 46 7.53 5.99 -19.65
CA ASP A 46 7.42 5.46 -21.02
C ASP A 46 7.83 6.50 -22.08
N GLN A 47 7.61 7.79 -21.81
CA GLN A 47 8.02 8.87 -22.72
C GLN A 47 9.51 9.23 -22.57
N VAL A 48 10.00 9.30 -21.34
CA VAL A 48 11.38 9.75 -21.04
C VAL A 48 12.41 8.64 -21.25
N SER A 49 12.03 7.38 -21.07
CA SER A 49 12.90 6.21 -21.24
C SER A 49 12.24 5.13 -22.10
N PRO A 50 12.05 5.38 -23.41
CA PRO A 50 11.38 4.44 -24.29
C PRO A 50 12.15 3.12 -24.44
N SER A 51 13.48 3.12 -24.21
CA SER A 51 14.30 1.90 -24.28
C SER A 51 14.03 0.90 -23.16
N THR A 52 13.44 1.32 -22.05
CA THR A 52 13.03 0.43 -20.93
C THR A 52 11.51 0.32 -20.79
N ALA A 53 10.76 0.97 -21.69
CA ALA A 53 9.33 0.79 -21.80
C ALA A 53 8.99 -0.62 -22.33
N PRO A 54 7.79 -1.17 -22.04
CA PRO A 54 6.73 -0.57 -21.23
C PRO A 54 6.99 -0.70 -19.73
N HIS A 55 6.80 0.39 -18.99
CA HIS A 55 6.90 0.37 -17.53
C HIS A 55 5.59 -0.08 -16.89
N LYS A 56 5.68 -0.83 -15.81
CA LYS A 56 4.55 -1.17 -14.93
C LYS A 56 4.92 -0.84 -13.50
N PHE A 57 3.98 -0.32 -12.72
CA PHE A 57 4.16 -0.10 -11.29
C PHE A 57 3.35 -1.12 -10.50
N TYR A 58 3.88 -1.48 -9.34
CA TYR A 58 3.24 -2.37 -8.38
C TYR A 58 3.24 -1.69 -7.02
N ILE A 59 2.16 -1.89 -6.25
CA ILE A 59 2.07 -1.39 -4.87
C ILE A 59 2.33 -2.58 -3.95
N GLY A 60 3.38 -2.51 -3.16
CA GLY A 60 3.69 -3.49 -2.12
C GLY A 60 3.72 -2.84 -0.74
N PHE A 61 2.57 -2.77 -0.06
CA PHE A 61 2.50 -2.23 1.29
C PHE A 61 2.98 -3.25 2.33
N ARG A 62 3.54 -2.76 3.44
CA ARG A 62 4.12 -3.65 4.45
C ARG A 62 3.09 -4.33 5.37
N TYR A 63 2.00 -3.63 5.69
CA TYR A 63 1.04 -4.03 6.73
C TYR A 63 -0.42 -4.09 6.27
N VAL A 64 -0.69 -3.67 5.04
CA VAL A 64 -2.04 -3.60 4.45
C VAL A 64 -2.00 -4.15 3.04
N LYS A 65 -3.14 -4.54 2.48
CA LYS A 65 -3.20 -5.05 1.11
C LYS A 65 -3.13 -3.89 0.08
N PRO A 66 -2.53 -4.10 -1.11
CA PRO A 66 -1.72 -5.26 -1.51
C PRO A 66 -0.41 -5.33 -0.70
N LEU A 67 -0.09 -6.51 -0.17
CA LEU A 67 1.15 -6.72 0.58
C LEU A 67 2.35 -6.82 -0.38
N THR A 68 3.55 -6.59 0.12
CA THR A 68 4.78 -6.75 -0.66
C THR A 68 4.88 -8.13 -1.32
N GLU A 69 4.57 -9.18 -0.58
CA GLU A 69 4.60 -10.56 -1.08
C GLU A 69 3.60 -10.73 -2.24
N MET A 70 2.38 -10.19 -2.12
CA MET A 70 1.39 -10.21 -3.20
C MET A 70 1.83 -9.42 -4.43
N ALA A 71 2.58 -8.33 -4.23
CA ALA A 71 3.10 -7.54 -5.33
C ALA A 71 4.24 -8.27 -6.05
N LEU A 72 5.07 -9.01 -5.32
CA LEU A 72 6.11 -9.88 -5.90
C LEU A 72 5.46 -11.01 -6.70
N ASP A 73 4.42 -11.66 -6.17
CA ASP A 73 3.66 -12.70 -6.88
C ASP A 73 3.02 -12.19 -8.19
N GLU A 74 2.75 -10.88 -8.32
CA GLU A 74 2.20 -10.27 -9.56
C GLU A 74 3.31 -9.80 -10.53
N ILE A 75 4.55 -9.75 -10.07
CA ILE A 75 5.73 -9.43 -10.88
C ILE A 75 6.30 -10.68 -11.53
N GLU A 76 6.34 -11.79 -10.79
CA GLU A 76 6.77 -13.12 -11.27
C GLU A 76 5.81 -13.72 -12.29
#